data_AF-A0A8E0IRY5-F1
#
_entry.id   AF-A0A8E0IRY5-F1
#
_cell.length_a   1.000
_cell.length_b   1.000
_cell.length_c   1.000
_cell.angle_alpha   90.00
_cell.angle_beta   90.00
_cell.angle_gamma   90.00
#
_symmetry.space_group_name_H-M   'P 1'
#
loop_
_entity.id
_entity.type
_entity.pdbx_description
1 polymer ?
#
loop_
_entity_poly.entity_id
_entity_poly.type
_entity_poly.pdbx_seq_one_letter_code
_entity_poly.pdbx_strand_id
1 'polypeptide(L)'
;QINELYDLADTQHVLLTVGFNRRFAPMIQDLAEVDDKTGVRVDKNRIDAPDDPEHALWDLFIHPVDTALMLAGYPEKPNTRYSLHTGDDGKLQQASVIFTAPGIRGEAGIDLQAGTNLEEAQVAAPSGVQRVQNLDQLVVYGRGGATQTFAPDWQPMLTTRGFQPMVQAFVQAVADPEGKNPVSPATSQLAHAVVADLVNQIKA
;
A
#
# COMPACT_ATOMS: atom_id res chain seq x y z
N GLN A 1 -14.38 -5.00 13.93
CA GLN A 1 -14.23 -3.54 13.87
C GLN A 1 -14.40 -2.98 12.45
N ILE A 2 -13.46 -3.14 11.50
CA ILE A 2 -13.63 -2.45 10.20
C ILE A 2 -14.89 -2.86 9.40
N ASN A 3 -15.25 -4.15 9.42
CA ASN A 3 -16.48 -4.62 8.77
C ASN A 3 -17.72 -3.98 9.41
N GLU A 4 -17.80 -3.96 10.74
CA GLU A 4 -18.91 -3.35 11.49
C GLU A 4 -19.03 -1.84 11.23
N LEU A 5 -17.89 -1.14 11.05
CA LEU A 5 -17.88 0.28 10.71
C LEU A 5 -18.41 0.53 9.30
N TYR A 6 -18.08 -0.33 8.32
CA TYR A 6 -18.64 -0.23 6.98
C TYR A 6 -20.13 -0.59 6.96
N ASP A 7 -20.56 -1.60 7.71
CA ASP A 7 -21.99 -1.96 7.86
C ASP A 7 -22.78 -0.81 8.49
N LEU A 8 -22.20 -0.14 9.51
CA LEU A 8 -22.79 1.03 10.12
C LEU A 8 -22.87 2.21 9.14
N ALA A 9 -21.81 2.47 8.38
CA ALA A 9 -21.79 3.54 7.38
C ALA A 9 -22.85 3.32 6.29
N ASP A 10 -23.00 2.08 5.81
CA ASP A 10 -24.03 1.69 4.86
C ASP A 10 -25.45 1.88 5.43
N THR A 11 -25.67 1.43 6.67
CA THR A 11 -26.95 1.62 7.40
C THR A 11 -27.30 3.10 7.60
N GLN A 12 -26.31 3.95 7.83
CA GLN A 12 -26.49 5.39 8.00
C GLN A 12 -26.49 6.16 6.67
N HIS A 13 -26.31 5.48 5.53
CA HIS A 13 -26.17 6.09 4.21
C HIS A 13 -25.09 7.19 4.15
N VAL A 14 -23.94 6.94 4.78
CA VAL A 14 -22.79 7.86 4.79
C VAL A 14 -21.55 7.23 4.17
N LEU A 15 -20.65 8.07 3.65
CA LEU A 15 -19.35 7.62 3.17
C LEU A 15 -18.38 7.45 4.34
N LEU A 16 -17.81 6.25 4.47
CA LEU A 16 -16.65 5.98 5.34
C LEU A 16 -15.43 5.69 4.47
N THR A 17 -14.48 6.61 4.40
CA THR A 17 -13.28 6.48 3.54
C THR A 17 -12.04 6.29 4.39
N VAL A 18 -11.30 5.20 4.18
CA VAL A 18 -9.99 5.02 4.80
C VAL A 18 -8.94 5.87 4.08
N GLY A 19 -8.06 6.50 4.85
CA GLY A 19 -7.04 7.45 4.38
C GLY A 19 -5.82 6.82 3.68
N PHE A 20 -6.00 5.93 2.71
CA PHE A 20 -4.91 5.31 1.94
C PHE A 20 -4.35 6.25 0.87
N ASN A 21 -3.59 7.27 1.28
CA ASN A 21 -3.06 8.28 0.37
C ASN A 21 -2.13 7.75 -0.74
N ARG A 22 -1.47 6.60 -0.55
CA ARG A 22 -0.64 5.96 -1.60
C ARG A 22 -1.46 5.63 -2.84
N ARG A 23 -2.75 5.31 -2.68
CA ARG A 23 -3.68 5.08 -3.81
C ARG A 23 -3.94 6.33 -4.66
N PHE A 24 -3.48 7.50 -4.22
CA PHE A 24 -3.66 8.79 -4.91
C PHE A 24 -2.32 9.48 -5.18
N ALA A 25 -1.19 8.86 -4.85
CA ALA A 25 0.13 9.42 -5.13
C ALA A 25 0.42 9.31 -6.64
N PRO A 26 0.74 10.41 -7.35
CA PRO A 26 0.83 10.41 -8.82
C PRO A 26 1.72 9.30 -9.39
N MET A 27 2.94 9.14 -8.87
CA MET A 27 3.84 8.10 -9.38
C MET A 27 3.41 6.67 -9.03
N ILE A 28 2.64 6.48 -7.95
CA ILE A 28 2.04 5.18 -7.66
C ILE A 28 0.88 4.89 -8.64
N GLN A 29 0.16 5.92 -9.10
CA GLN A 29 -0.81 5.77 -10.19
C GLN A 29 -0.11 5.39 -11.50
N ASP A 30 1.06 5.96 -11.81
CA ASP A 30 1.84 5.55 -12.98
C ASP A 30 2.16 4.03 -12.96
N LEU A 31 2.47 3.48 -11.78
CA LEU A 31 2.65 2.02 -11.63
C LEU A 31 1.33 1.23 -11.78
N ALA A 32 0.21 1.80 -11.35
CA ALA A 32 -1.10 1.17 -11.46
C ALA A 32 -1.54 1.00 -12.92
N GLU A 33 -1.20 1.97 -13.79
CA GLU A 33 -1.49 1.96 -15.22
C GLU A 33 -0.65 0.97 -16.05
N VAL A 34 0.32 0.28 -15.44
CA VAL A 34 1.11 -0.74 -16.17
C VAL A 34 0.24 -1.97 -16.47
N ASP A 35 0.08 -2.31 -17.75
CA ASP A 35 -0.64 -3.51 -18.16
C ASP A 35 0.14 -4.81 -17.88
N ASP A 36 -0.58 -5.94 -17.81
CA ASP A 36 -0.03 -7.31 -17.73
C ASP A 36 1.04 -7.50 -16.62
N LYS A 37 0.82 -6.87 -15.46
CA LYS A 37 1.69 -7.01 -14.29
C LYS A 37 1.77 -8.48 -13.86
N THR A 38 2.99 -8.98 -13.72
CA THR A 38 3.31 -10.33 -13.24
C THR A 38 3.88 -10.33 -11.83
N GLY A 39 4.42 -9.19 -11.38
CA GLY A 39 5.06 -9.05 -10.08
C GLY A 39 4.82 -7.67 -9.46
N VAL A 40 4.64 -7.64 -8.15
CA VAL A 40 4.56 -6.42 -7.34
C VAL A 40 5.43 -6.59 -6.09
N ARG A 41 6.15 -5.55 -5.71
CA ARG A 41 6.90 -5.49 -4.45
C ARG A 41 6.78 -4.10 -3.83
N VAL A 42 6.42 -4.00 -2.56
CA VAL A 42 6.36 -2.72 -1.84
C VAL A 42 7.02 -2.85 -0.47
N ASP A 43 8.09 -2.10 -0.24
CA ASP A 43 8.84 -2.12 1.01
C ASP A 43 8.84 -0.73 1.66
N LYS A 44 8.79 -0.70 2.98
CA LYS A 44 8.93 0.53 3.77
C LYS A 44 9.90 0.32 4.92
N ASN A 45 11.05 0.93 4.78
CA ASN A 45 12.21 0.79 5.65
C ASN A 45 12.35 2.01 6.56
N ARG A 46 12.81 1.77 7.79
CA ARG A 46 13.07 2.80 8.80
C ARG A 46 14.50 2.69 9.34
N ILE A 47 14.93 3.79 9.93
CA ILE A 47 16.14 3.86 10.74
C ILE A 47 15.71 3.63 12.19
N ASP A 48 16.16 2.53 12.78
CA ASP A 48 16.11 2.27 14.22
C ASP A 48 14.78 2.69 14.87
N ALA A 49 13.69 2.08 14.39
CA ALA A 49 12.33 2.42 14.81
C ALA A 49 11.65 1.22 15.50
N PRO A 50 12.20 0.71 16.62
CA PRO A 50 11.61 -0.43 17.33
C PRO A 50 10.22 -0.07 17.83
N ASP A 51 9.30 -1.02 17.67
CA ASP A 51 7.90 -0.81 18.01
C ASP A 51 7.25 -2.15 18.41
N ASP A 52 6.14 -2.07 19.15
CA ASP A 52 5.38 -3.26 19.52
C ASP A 52 4.78 -3.90 18.26
N PRO A 53 4.87 -5.25 18.08
CA PRO A 53 4.49 -5.90 16.84
C PRO A 53 3.08 -5.55 16.35
N GLU A 54 2.07 -5.58 17.22
CA GLU A 54 0.71 -5.24 16.81
C GLU A 54 0.56 -3.79 16.38
N HIS A 55 1.20 -2.85 17.09
CA HIS A 55 1.14 -1.43 16.75
C HIS A 55 1.82 -1.15 15.40
N ALA A 56 3.02 -1.68 15.19
CA ALA A 56 3.77 -1.53 13.95
C ALA A 56 3.05 -2.13 12.73
N LEU A 57 2.32 -3.23 12.93
CA LEU A 57 1.54 -3.85 11.86
C LEU A 57 0.38 -2.96 11.39
N TRP A 58 -0.33 -2.35 12.33
CA TRP A 58 -1.46 -1.47 12.00
C TRP A 58 -1.03 -0.06 11.56
N ASP A 59 0.04 0.49 12.11
CA ASP A 59 0.49 1.86 11.81
C ASP A 59 1.40 1.92 10.58
N LEU A 60 2.33 0.96 10.43
CA LEU A 60 3.35 1.02 9.39
C LEU A 60 3.16 -0.02 8.28
N PHE A 61 2.93 -1.29 8.63
CA PHE A 61 2.88 -2.40 7.67
C PHE A 61 1.65 -2.38 6.77
N ILE A 62 0.52 -1.83 7.24
CA ILE A 62 -0.70 -1.73 6.43
C ILE A 62 -0.49 -0.94 5.14
N HIS A 63 0.41 0.04 5.12
CA HIS A 63 0.66 0.89 3.96
C HIS A 63 1.30 0.14 2.78
N PRO A 64 2.43 -0.56 2.92
CA PRO A 64 2.98 -1.38 1.85
C PRO A 64 2.03 -2.52 1.46
N VAL A 65 1.30 -3.13 2.41
CA VAL A 65 0.30 -4.17 2.11
C VAL A 65 -0.82 -3.64 1.21
N ASP A 66 -1.44 -2.53 1.60
CA ASP A 66 -2.50 -1.88 0.82
C ASP A 66 -2.01 -1.49 -0.59
N THR A 67 -0.84 -0.89 -0.66
CA THR A 67 -0.25 -0.45 -1.92
C THR A 67 0.07 -1.62 -2.83
N ALA A 68 0.62 -2.72 -2.29
CA ALA A 68 0.91 -3.92 -3.07
C ALA A 68 -0.36 -4.59 -3.58
N LEU A 69 -1.41 -4.69 -2.75
CA LEU A 69 -2.71 -5.21 -3.16
C LEU A 69 -3.37 -4.35 -4.24
N MET A 70 -3.28 -3.02 -4.13
CA MET A 70 -3.76 -2.09 -5.15
C MET A 70 -3.04 -2.33 -6.49
N LEU A 71 -1.71 -2.35 -6.47
CA LEU A 71 -0.90 -2.59 -7.66
C LEU A 71 -1.11 -4.00 -8.23
N ALA A 72 -1.56 -4.96 -7.43
CA ALA A 72 -1.94 -6.29 -7.89
C ALA A 72 -3.39 -6.38 -8.39
N GLY A 73 -4.15 -5.27 -8.40
CA GLY A 73 -5.54 -5.25 -8.84
C GLY A 73 -6.54 -5.83 -7.83
N TYR A 74 -6.22 -5.78 -6.54
CA TYR A 74 -7.05 -6.30 -5.43
C TYR A 74 -7.57 -7.72 -5.66
N PRO A 75 -6.68 -8.73 -5.74
CA PRO A 75 -7.11 -10.12 -5.88
C PRO A 75 -8.04 -10.48 -4.72
N GLU A 76 -9.22 -11.02 -5.02
CA GLU A 76 -10.28 -11.23 -4.02
C GLU A 76 -9.87 -12.19 -2.88
N LYS A 77 -9.12 -13.24 -3.23
CA LYS A 77 -8.65 -14.29 -2.28
C LYS A 77 -7.20 -14.65 -2.56
N PRO A 78 -6.25 -13.77 -2.23
CA PRO A 78 -4.85 -14.05 -2.46
C PRO A 78 -4.37 -15.14 -1.50
N ASN A 79 -3.53 -16.05 -1.97
CA ASN A 79 -2.87 -17.03 -1.11
C ASN A 79 -1.67 -16.35 -0.44
N THR A 80 -1.74 -16.14 0.88
CA THR A 80 -0.78 -15.36 1.67
C THR A 80 0.15 -16.23 2.48
N ARG A 81 1.42 -15.81 2.60
CA ARG A 81 2.40 -16.35 3.55
C ARG A 81 3.08 -15.19 4.26
N TYR A 82 3.19 -15.30 5.57
CA TYR A 82 3.73 -14.23 6.41
C TYR A 82 5.09 -14.60 6.97
N SER A 83 5.88 -13.58 7.26
CA SER A 83 7.10 -13.68 8.06
C SER A 83 7.15 -12.51 9.03
N LEU A 84 7.57 -12.79 10.26
CA LEU A 84 7.71 -11.80 11.31
C LEU A 84 8.95 -12.11 12.13
N HIS A 85 9.74 -11.09 12.41
CA HIS A 85 10.95 -11.20 13.21
C HIS A 85 10.95 -10.14 14.31
N THR A 86 11.13 -10.58 15.55
CA THR A 86 11.30 -9.72 16.73
C THR A 86 12.71 -9.84 17.29
N GLY A 87 13.19 -8.76 17.90
CA GLY A 87 14.45 -8.77 18.65
C GLY A 87 14.30 -9.47 20.01
N ASP A 88 15.42 -9.57 20.71
CA ASP A 88 15.48 -10.11 22.09
C ASP A 88 14.64 -9.29 23.08
N ASP A 89 14.39 -8.02 22.77
CA ASP A 89 13.52 -7.10 23.53
C ASP A 89 12.03 -7.27 23.21
N GLY A 90 11.68 -8.20 22.33
CA GLY A 90 10.31 -8.45 21.87
C GLY A 90 9.78 -7.41 20.88
N LYS A 91 10.58 -6.44 20.47
CA LYS A 91 10.17 -5.41 19.50
C LYS A 91 10.25 -5.95 18.08
N LEU A 92 9.34 -5.48 17.23
CA LEU A 92 9.34 -5.85 15.82
C LEU A 92 10.62 -5.32 15.15
N GLN A 93 11.26 -6.17 14.36
CA GLN A 93 12.35 -5.76 13.47
C GLN A 93 11.89 -5.77 12.03
N GLN A 94 11.21 -6.85 11.61
CA GLN A 94 10.76 -7.04 10.24
C GLN A 94 9.41 -7.73 10.21
N ALA A 95 8.56 -7.35 9.26
CA ALA A 95 7.34 -8.07 8.92
C ALA A 95 7.15 -8.07 7.41
N SER A 96 6.68 -9.18 6.85
CA SER A 96 6.38 -9.27 5.43
C SER A 96 5.21 -10.21 5.14
N VAL A 97 4.57 -9.97 4.00
CA VAL A 97 3.61 -10.88 3.38
C VAL A 97 4.00 -11.10 1.94
N ILE A 98 4.07 -12.36 1.53
CA ILE A 98 4.06 -12.76 0.13
C ILE A 98 2.65 -13.22 -0.19
N PHE A 99 2.09 -12.75 -1.30
CA PHE A 99 0.79 -13.18 -1.76
C PHE A 99 0.82 -13.58 -3.24
N THR A 100 -0.07 -14.50 -3.61
CA THR A 100 -0.19 -14.99 -4.99
C THR A 100 -1.65 -15.07 -5.42
N ALA A 101 -1.90 -14.76 -6.69
CA ALA A 101 -3.18 -14.89 -7.37
C ALA A 101 -2.92 -15.28 -8.84
N PRO A 102 -3.94 -15.70 -9.61
CA PRO A 102 -3.73 -16.07 -11.02
C PRO A 102 -2.98 -14.99 -11.80
N GLY A 103 -1.80 -15.35 -12.33
CA GLY A 103 -0.97 -14.45 -13.14
C GLY A 103 -0.11 -13.43 -12.39
N ILE A 104 -0.20 -13.33 -11.05
CA ILE A 104 0.51 -12.29 -10.29
C ILE A 104 1.07 -12.78 -8.94
N ARG A 105 2.29 -12.35 -8.62
CA ARG A 105 2.93 -12.50 -7.31
C ARG A 105 3.18 -11.13 -6.70
N GLY A 106 2.76 -10.94 -5.45
CA GLY A 106 3.00 -9.74 -4.67
C GLY A 106 3.86 -10.01 -3.45
N GLU A 107 4.59 -8.98 -3.01
CA GLU A 107 5.35 -8.96 -1.77
C GLU A 107 5.20 -7.57 -1.13
N ALA A 108 4.95 -7.53 0.17
CA ALA A 108 4.92 -6.29 0.94
C ALA A 108 5.68 -6.48 2.25
N GLY A 109 6.45 -5.46 2.66
CA GLY A 109 7.34 -5.58 3.79
C GLY A 109 7.60 -4.28 4.53
N ILE A 110 7.96 -4.41 5.81
CA ILE A 110 8.62 -3.38 6.60
C ILE A 110 9.91 -3.93 7.20
N ASP A 111 10.92 -3.08 7.27
CA ASP A 111 12.16 -3.31 8.01
C ASP A 111 12.44 -2.08 8.87
N LEU A 112 12.37 -2.25 10.19
CA LEU A 112 12.53 -1.18 11.18
C LEU A 112 13.99 -0.89 11.53
N GLN A 113 14.93 -1.65 10.96
CA GLN A 113 16.37 -1.59 11.24
C GLN A 113 17.25 -1.45 9.99
N ALA A 114 16.66 -1.16 8.84
CA ALA A 114 17.34 -1.07 7.54
C ALA A 114 18.38 0.07 7.41
N GLY A 115 18.63 0.85 8.47
CA GLY A 115 19.61 1.94 8.47
C GLY A 115 19.28 3.12 7.55
N THR A 116 18.10 3.11 6.92
CA THR A 116 17.61 4.20 6.07
C THR A 116 16.09 4.32 6.12
N ASN A 117 15.58 5.54 5.90
CA ASN A 117 14.17 5.76 5.63
C ASN A 117 13.96 5.67 4.12
N LEU A 118 13.37 4.57 3.66
CA LEU A 118 13.20 4.29 2.25
C LEU A 118 11.83 3.64 2.01
N GLU A 119 11.06 4.20 1.09
CA GLU A 119 9.82 3.60 0.61
C GLU A 119 9.99 3.29 -0.86
N GLU A 120 9.80 2.02 -1.25
CA GLU A 120 9.93 1.58 -2.64
C GLU A 120 8.71 0.76 -3.05
N ALA A 121 8.16 1.05 -4.23
CA ALA A 121 7.16 0.24 -4.89
C ALA A 121 7.69 -0.16 -6.28
N GLN A 122 7.53 -1.42 -6.66
CA GLN A 122 7.99 -1.95 -7.93
C GLN A 122 6.89 -2.80 -8.56
N VAL A 123 6.73 -2.66 -9.88
CA VAL A 123 5.92 -3.56 -10.70
C VAL A 123 6.78 -4.15 -11.82
N ALA A 124 6.54 -5.43 -12.12
CA ALA A 124 7.18 -6.14 -13.23
C ALA A 124 6.12 -6.62 -14.21
N ALA A 125 6.37 -6.44 -15.50
CA ALA A 125 5.49 -6.83 -16.59
C ALA A 125 6.34 -7.26 -17.81
N PRO A 126 5.75 -7.89 -18.85
CA PRO A 126 6.46 -8.20 -20.09
C PRO A 126 7.08 -6.96 -20.78
N SER A 127 6.51 -5.78 -20.54
CA SER A 127 6.99 -4.49 -21.04
C SER A 127 8.26 -3.99 -20.34
N GLY A 128 8.55 -4.47 -19.12
CA GLY A 128 9.68 -4.03 -18.33
C GLY A 128 9.41 -4.01 -16.82
N VAL A 129 10.25 -3.30 -16.09
CA VAL A 129 10.10 -3.07 -14.65
C VAL A 129 9.96 -1.57 -14.41
N GLN A 130 9.02 -1.18 -13.56
CA GLN A 130 8.90 0.20 -13.10
C GLN A 130 9.02 0.24 -11.59
N ARG A 131 9.72 1.25 -11.07
CA ARG A 131 9.99 1.41 -9.65
C ARG A 131 9.80 2.85 -9.22
N VAL A 132 9.05 3.05 -8.15
CA VAL A 132 8.89 4.34 -7.48
C VAL A 132 9.62 4.29 -6.15
N GLN A 133 10.47 5.29 -5.92
CA GLN A 133 11.16 5.52 -4.67
C GLN A 133 10.61 6.78 -4.02
N ASN A 134 10.33 6.73 -2.72
CA ASN A 134 9.88 7.82 -1.85
C ASN A 134 8.68 8.64 -2.37
N LEU A 135 7.91 8.06 -3.30
CA LEU A 135 6.78 8.67 -4.00
C LEU A 135 7.15 9.84 -4.93
N ASP A 136 8.44 10.11 -5.13
CA ASP A 136 8.93 11.29 -5.85
C ASP A 136 9.94 10.97 -6.96
N GLN A 137 10.35 9.71 -7.10
CA GLN A 137 11.26 9.27 -8.15
C GLN A 137 10.74 8.00 -8.81
N LEU A 138 10.41 8.08 -10.10
CA LEU A 138 10.04 6.94 -10.95
C LEU A 138 11.24 6.53 -11.80
N VAL A 139 11.53 5.23 -11.85
CA VAL A 139 12.51 4.63 -12.76
C VAL A 139 11.82 3.56 -13.60
N VAL A 140 11.93 3.68 -14.91
CA VAL A 140 11.37 2.73 -15.88
C VAL A 140 12.51 2.01 -16.58
N TYR A 141 12.57 0.68 -16.39
CA TYR A 141 13.53 -0.23 -16.99
C TYR A 141 12.89 -0.98 -18.15
N GLY A 142 13.45 -0.85 -19.34
CA GLY A 142 13.01 -1.57 -20.54
C GLY A 142 14.20 -2.16 -21.31
N ARG A 143 13.92 -2.73 -22.49
CA ARG A 143 14.96 -3.37 -23.33
C ARG A 143 16.08 -2.42 -23.77
N GLY A 144 15.78 -1.12 -23.85
CA GLY A 144 16.72 -0.08 -24.29
C GLY A 144 17.49 0.63 -23.17
N GLY A 145 17.32 0.21 -21.91
CA GLY A 145 17.94 0.85 -20.74
C GLY A 145 16.92 1.35 -19.73
N ALA A 146 17.33 2.34 -18.92
CA ALA A 146 16.51 2.90 -17.85
C ALA A 146 16.29 4.41 -18.07
N THR A 147 15.09 4.88 -17.76
CA THR A 147 14.78 6.31 -17.65
C THR A 147 14.38 6.64 -16.23
N GLN A 148 14.66 7.87 -15.80
CA GLN A 148 14.37 8.34 -14.45
C GLN A 148 13.64 9.67 -14.53
N THR A 149 12.54 9.77 -13.79
CA THR A 149 11.70 10.96 -13.68
C THR A 149 11.54 11.30 -12.22
N PHE A 150 11.63 12.58 -11.88
CA PHE A 150 11.36 13.09 -10.54
C PHE A 150 10.04 13.87 -10.53
N ALA A 151 9.40 13.93 -9.37
CA ALA A 151 8.28 14.83 -9.15
C ALA A 151 8.75 16.27 -9.43
N PRO A 152 7.94 17.12 -10.09
CA PRO A 152 8.31 18.50 -10.35
C PRO A 152 8.69 19.27 -9.07
N ASP A 153 9.77 20.05 -9.12
CA ASP A 153 10.31 20.78 -7.95
C ASP A 153 9.28 21.71 -7.28
N TRP A 154 8.32 22.23 -8.03
CA TRP A 154 7.27 23.12 -7.53
C TRP A 154 6.04 22.38 -6.98
N GLN A 155 5.99 21.05 -7.08
CA GLN A 155 4.80 20.29 -6.70
C GLN A 155 4.71 20.25 -5.18
N PRO A 156 3.58 20.64 -4.57
CA PRO A 156 3.43 20.55 -3.13
C PRO A 156 3.60 19.12 -2.63
N MET A 157 4.36 18.92 -1.55
CA MET A 157 4.61 17.60 -0.96
C MET A 157 3.32 16.82 -0.67
N LEU A 158 2.28 17.51 -0.19
CA LEU A 158 0.97 16.89 0.07
C LEU A 158 0.30 16.35 -1.20
N THR A 159 0.60 16.92 -2.38
CA THR A 159 0.15 16.38 -3.66
C THR A 159 1.01 15.20 -4.08
N THR A 160 2.35 15.31 -4.01
CA THR A 160 3.28 14.23 -4.36
C THR A 160 3.00 12.96 -3.55
N ARG A 161 2.68 13.12 -2.26
CA ARG A 161 2.33 12.01 -1.36
C ARG A 161 0.85 11.61 -1.39
N GLY A 162 0.06 12.12 -2.33
CA GLY A 162 -1.33 11.72 -2.53
C GLY A 162 -2.33 12.20 -1.48
N PHE A 163 -1.93 13.02 -0.49
CA PHE A 163 -2.85 13.54 0.53
C PHE A 163 -3.87 14.52 -0.06
N GLN A 164 -3.40 15.52 -0.80
CA GLN A 164 -4.28 16.51 -1.43
C GLN A 164 -5.28 15.86 -2.39
N PRO A 165 -4.88 15.01 -3.37
CA PRO A 165 -5.84 14.37 -4.27
C PRO A 165 -6.81 13.43 -3.54
N MET A 166 -6.37 12.70 -2.50
CA MET A 166 -7.27 11.87 -1.69
C MET A 166 -8.36 12.68 -0.99
N VAL A 167 -7.98 13.80 -0.33
CA VAL A 167 -8.94 14.68 0.34
C VAL A 167 -9.90 15.31 -0.67
N GLN A 168 -9.39 15.74 -1.83
CA GLN A 168 -10.22 16.28 -2.91
C GLN A 168 -11.22 15.23 -3.42
N ALA A 169 -10.79 14.00 -3.66
CA ALA A 169 -11.66 12.91 -4.09
C ALA A 169 -12.76 12.60 -3.05
N PHE A 170 -12.41 12.62 -1.76
CA PHE A 170 -13.38 12.45 -0.68
C PHE A 170 -14.41 13.59 -0.63
N VAL A 171 -13.96 14.84 -0.64
CA VAL A 171 -14.87 16.01 -0.59
C VAL A 171 -15.78 16.05 -1.82
N GLN A 172 -15.26 15.70 -3.00
CA GLN A 172 -16.05 15.58 -4.23
C GLN A 172 -17.11 14.48 -4.10
N ALA A 173 -16.75 13.31 -3.59
CA ALA A 173 -17.69 12.21 -3.37
C ALA A 173 -18.79 12.56 -2.35
N VAL A 174 -18.48 13.34 -1.32
CA VAL A 174 -19.50 13.79 -0.34
C VAL A 174 -20.42 14.87 -0.93
N ALA A 175 -19.90 15.73 -1.80
CA ALA A 175 -20.68 16.81 -2.42
C ALA A 175 -21.59 16.33 -3.55
N ASP A 176 -21.28 15.19 -4.17
CA ASP A 176 -22.07 14.57 -5.23
C ASP A 176 -23.10 13.58 -4.63
N PRO A 177 -24.42 13.75 -4.86
CA PRO A 177 -25.43 12.79 -4.43
C PRO A 177 -25.22 11.36 -4.96
N GLU A 178 -24.58 11.22 -6.13
CA GLU A 178 -24.22 9.92 -6.73
C GLU A 178 -22.73 9.58 -6.50
N GLY A 179 -22.08 10.33 -5.63
CA GLY A 179 -20.67 10.23 -5.32
C GLY A 179 -20.31 8.86 -4.75
N LYS A 180 -19.33 8.21 -5.37
CA LYS A 180 -18.82 6.92 -4.90
C LYS A 180 -17.67 7.14 -3.94
N ASN A 181 -17.60 6.29 -2.92
CA ASN A 181 -16.47 6.27 -2.01
C ASN A 181 -15.15 6.12 -2.80
N PRO A 182 -14.20 7.06 -2.68
CA PRO A 182 -12.98 7.03 -3.48
C PRO A 182 -12.04 5.87 -3.06
N VAL A 183 -12.29 5.27 -1.89
CA VAL A 183 -11.69 4.01 -1.45
C VAL A 183 -12.83 3.03 -1.21
N SER A 184 -12.97 2.02 -2.06
CA SER A 184 -14.09 1.09 -1.91
C SER A 184 -13.98 0.29 -0.60
N PRO A 185 -15.12 0.01 0.08
CA PRO A 185 -15.13 -0.81 1.29
C PRO A 185 -14.42 -2.15 1.10
N ALA A 186 -14.74 -2.87 0.03
CA ALA A 186 -14.18 -4.20 -0.25
C ALA A 186 -12.64 -4.20 -0.31
N THR A 187 -12.03 -3.20 -0.97
CA THR A 187 -10.57 -3.14 -1.11
C THR A 187 -9.90 -2.72 0.19
N SER A 188 -10.53 -1.84 0.96
CA SER A 188 -10.08 -1.50 2.32
C SER A 188 -10.17 -2.70 3.26
N GLN A 189 -11.27 -3.45 3.23
CA GLN A 189 -11.47 -4.64 4.04
C GLN A 189 -10.43 -5.71 3.72
N LEU A 190 -10.11 -5.93 2.43
CA LEU A 190 -9.07 -6.85 2.02
C LEU A 190 -7.70 -6.50 2.63
N ALA A 191 -7.27 -5.24 2.53
CA ALA A 191 -6.00 -4.80 3.12
C ALA A 191 -5.96 -5.02 4.65
N HIS A 192 -7.06 -4.70 5.34
CA HIS A 192 -7.16 -4.93 6.79
C HIS A 192 -7.22 -6.42 7.14
N ALA A 193 -7.86 -7.25 6.32
CA ALA A 193 -7.95 -8.69 6.56
C ALA A 193 -6.57 -9.35 6.46
N VAL A 194 -5.76 -8.99 5.44
CA VAL A 194 -4.39 -9.48 5.28
C VAL A 194 -3.52 -9.11 6.50
N VAL A 195 -3.64 -7.89 7.01
CA VAL A 195 -2.89 -7.49 8.23
C VAL A 195 -3.46 -8.20 9.48
N ALA A 196 -4.78 -8.30 9.59
CA ALA A 196 -5.44 -8.98 10.71
C ALA A 196 -5.01 -10.45 10.82
N ASP A 197 -4.85 -11.14 9.69
CA ASP A 197 -4.39 -12.54 9.66
C ASP A 197 -3.00 -12.70 10.29
N LEU A 198 -2.07 -11.77 10.04
CA LEU A 198 -0.76 -11.78 10.69
C LEU A 198 -0.86 -11.42 12.17
N VAL A 199 -1.65 -10.39 12.52
CA VAL A 199 -1.86 -10.00 13.92
C VAL A 199 -2.43 -11.17 14.74
N ASN A 200 -3.38 -11.92 14.18
CA ASN A 200 -3.97 -13.09 14.83
C ASN A 200 -2.98 -14.23 15.01
N GLN A 201 -2.04 -14.42 14.08
CA GLN A 201 -0.97 -15.44 14.21
C GLN A 201 0.02 -15.12 15.34
N ILE A 202 0.23 -13.85 15.67
CA ILE A 202 1.13 -13.44 16.76
C ILE A 202 0.47 -13.65 18.13
N LYS A 203 -0.87 -13.60 18.19
CA LYS A 203 -1.65 -13.77 19.41
C LYS A 203 -1.97 -15.23 19.74
N ALA A 204 -1.79 -16.14 18.78
CA ALA A 204 -2.08 -17.57 18.91
C ALA A 204 -0.92 -18.33 19.57
#